data_AF-A0A8I1TI61-F1
#
_entry.id   AF-A0A8I1TI61-F1
#
_cell.length_a   1.000
_cell.length_b   1.000
_cell.length_c   1.000
_cell.angle_alpha   90.00
_cell.angle_beta   90.00
_cell.angle_gamma   90.00
#
_symmetry.space_group_name_H-M   'P 1'
#
loop_
_entity.id
_entity.type
_entity.pdbx_description
1 polymer ?
#
loop_
_entity_poly.entity_id
_entity_poly.type
_entity_poly.pdbx_seq_one_letter_code
_entity_poly.pdbx_strand_id
1 'polypeptide(L)'
;MLDRSRHAPTFAPSIPTPPVEWRVEPGLTDYATALATMEARANAIRAGEAGEQVWLVEHTPLYTAGTSARAADLLEPDRFPVFDAGRGGEYTYHGPGQRVAYVML
;
A
#
# COMPACT_ATOMS: atom_id res chain seq x y z
N MET A 1 -6.00 -34.22 5.82
CA MET A 1 -7.00 -33.17 6.05
C MET A 1 -6.54 -32.36 7.25
N LEU A 2 -6.08 -31.12 7.06
CA LEU A 2 -5.56 -30.30 8.17
C LEU A 2 -6.74 -29.89 9.08
N ASP A 3 -6.63 -30.25 10.35
CA ASP A 3 -7.59 -29.91 11.40
C ASP A 3 -7.60 -28.40 11.63
N ARG A 4 -8.62 -27.72 11.09
CA ARG A 4 -8.81 -26.26 11.21
C ARG A 4 -9.34 -25.83 12.57
N SER A 5 -9.66 -26.75 13.48
CA SER A 5 -10.30 -26.46 14.77
C SER A 5 -9.36 -25.87 15.85
N ARG A 6 -8.06 -25.69 15.55
CA ARG A 6 -7.04 -25.18 16.50
C ARG A 6 -6.78 -23.68 16.45
N HIS A 7 -7.46 -22.92 15.59
CA HIS A 7 -7.29 -21.47 15.55
C HIS A 7 -8.23 -20.84 16.57
N ALA A 8 -7.68 -20.09 17.53
CA ALA A 8 -8.48 -19.26 18.41
C ALA A 8 -9.37 -18.35 17.53
N PRO A 9 -10.67 -18.19 17.84
CA PRO A 9 -11.62 -17.43 17.00
C PRO A 9 -11.38 -15.91 17.03
N THR A 10 -10.29 -15.46 17.64
CA THR A 10 -10.03 -14.07 17.96
C THR A 10 -8.74 -13.63 17.28
N PHE A 11 -8.86 -12.67 16.37
CA PHE A 11 -7.73 -11.98 15.73
C PHE A 11 -7.20 -10.81 16.57
N ALA A 12 -7.58 -10.72 17.85
CA ALA A 12 -7.07 -9.68 18.73
C ALA A 12 -5.60 -9.96 19.06
N PRO A 13 -4.77 -8.92 19.19
CA PRO A 13 -3.38 -9.10 19.54
C PRO A 13 -3.26 -9.71 20.95
N SER A 14 -2.28 -10.61 21.13
CA SER A 14 -2.00 -11.25 22.43
C SER A 14 -1.45 -10.28 23.47
N ILE A 15 -0.96 -9.12 23.02
CA ILE A 15 -0.47 -8.00 23.82
C ILE A 15 -1.33 -6.79 23.44
N PRO A 16 -1.80 -5.97 24.40
CA PRO A 16 -2.51 -4.73 24.07
C PRO A 16 -1.64 -3.82 23.21
N THR A 17 -2.01 -3.63 21.95
CA THR A 17 -1.41 -2.64 21.06
C THR A 17 -2.35 -1.45 20.91
N PRO A 18 -1.82 -0.24 20.65
CA PRO A 18 -2.66 0.89 20.24
C PRO A 18 -3.49 0.50 19.01
N PRO A 19 -4.72 1.04 18.86
CA PRO A 19 -5.53 0.77 17.68
C PRO A 19 -4.85 1.32 16.42
N VAL A 20 -4.97 0.58 15.32
CA VAL A 20 -4.52 1.02 14.01
C VAL A 20 -5.30 2.26 13.57
N GLU A 21 -4.59 3.29 13.14
CA GLU A 21 -5.21 4.51 12.62
C GLU A 21 -5.79 4.25 11.22
N TRP A 22 -7.03 4.68 10.97
CA TRP A 22 -7.65 4.64 9.65
C TRP A 22 -7.77 6.04 9.07
N ARG A 23 -7.17 6.27 7.90
CA ARG A 23 -7.24 7.53 7.17
C ARG A 23 -7.82 7.31 5.78
N VAL A 24 -8.77 8.14 5.37
CA VAL A 24 -9.30 8.18 4.00
C VAL A 24 -8.94 9.50 3.37
N GLU A 25 -8.14 9.47 2.30
CA GLU A 25 -7.82 10.68 1.55
C GLU A 25 -8.99 11.07 0.64
N PRO A 26 -9.46 12.33 0.71
CA PRO A 26 -10.43 12.83 -0.26
C PRO A 26 -9.77 13.06 -1.63
N GLY A 27 -10.50 12.73 -2.69
CA GLY A 27 -10.06 13.00 -4.06
C GLY A 27 -8.88 12.12 -4.52
N LEU A 28 -8.16 12.62 -5.53
CA LEU A 28 -7.02 11.93 -6.13
C LEU A 28 -5.72 12.38 -5.47
N THR A 29 -4.88 11.41 -5.13
CA THR A 29 -3.56 11.60 -4.54
C THR A 29 -2.50 11.38 -5.61
N ASP A 30 -1.55 12.31 -5.73
CA ASP A 30 -0.36 12.11 -6.56
C ASP A 30 0.53 10.99 -5.98
N TYR A 31 1.15 10.18 -6.84
CA TYR A 31 1.92 9.02 -6.40
C TYR A 31 3.18 9.41 -5.62
N ALA A 32 3.90 10.44 -6.04
CA ALA A 32 5.10 10.89 -5.33
C ALA A 32 4.74 11.42 -3.93
N THR A 33 3.63 12.15 -3.83
CA THR A 33 3.07 12.59 -2.54
C THR A 33 2.69 11.41 -1.65
N ALA A 34 2.04 10.38 -2.21
CA ALA A 34 1.69 9.18 -1.47
C ALA A 34 2.92 8.43 -0.98
N LEU A 35 3.93 8.26 -1.84
CA LEU A 35 5.18 7.60 -1.49
C LEU A 35 5.89 8.30 -0.34
N ALA A 36 6.08 9.62 -0.44
CA ALA A 36 6.71 10.41 0.63
C ALA A 36 5.93 10.33 1.95
N THR A 37 4.59 10.31 1.89
CA THR A 37 3.74 10.15 3.08
C THR A 37 3.90 8.78 3.71
N MET A 38 3.94 7.72 2.90
CA MET A 38 4.16 6.36 3.37
C MET A 38 5.54 6.19 4.02
N GLU A 39 6.59 6.71 3.38
CA GLU A 39 7.96 6.66 3.90
C GLU A 39 8.09 7.41 5.23
N ALA A 40 7.50 8.60 5.33
CA ALA A 40 7.49 9.37 6.57
C ALA A 40 6.77 8.62 7.70
N ARG A 41 5.58 8.06 7.42
CA ARG A 41 4.82 7.31 8.42
C ARG A 41 5.56 6.03 8.85
N ALA A 42 6.09 5.25 7.91
CA ALA A 42 6.85 4.04 8.20
C ALA A 42 8.11 4.33 9.04
N ASN A 43 8.81 5.43 8.76
CA ASN A 43 9.96 5.85 9.56
C ASN A 43 9.55 6.25 10.98
N ALA A 44 8.46 6.99 11.15
CA ALA A 44 7.95 7.37 12.47
C ALA A 44 7.47 6.16 13.27
N ILE A 45 6.83 5.18 12.63
CA ILE A 45 6.45 3.90 13.27
C ILE A 45 7.69 3.17 13.77
N ARG A 46 8.70 3.02 12.90
CA ARG A 46 9.97 2.38 13.25
C ARG A 46 10.71 3.09 14.40
N ALA A 47 10.56 4.41 14.51
CA ALA A 47 11.13 5.21 15.60
C ALA A 47 10.29 5.17 16.90
N GLY A 48 9.08 4.61 16.88
CA GLY A 48 8.15 4.62 18.01
C GLY A 48 7.43 5.97 18.22
N GLU A 49 7.45 6.84 17.21
CA GLU A 49 6.89 8.20 17.24
C GLU A 49 5.48 8.28 16.65
N ALA A 50 5.05 7.25 15.92
CA ALA A 50 3.70 7.11 15.37
C ALA A 50 3.19 5.66 15.48
N GLY A 51 1.87 5.47 15.47
CA GLY A 51 1.26 4.14 15.43
C GLY A 51 1.09 3.59 14.02
N GLU A 52 0.69 2.33 13.90
CA GLU A 52 0.30 1.71 12.63
C GLU A 52 -0.84 2.51 11.94
N GLN A 53 -0.91 2.47 10.62
CA GLN A 53 -1.95 3.17 9.84
C GLN A 53 -2.38 2.39 8.61
N VAL A 54 -3.69 2.33 8.36
CA VAL A 54 -4.27 2.01 7.05
C VAL A 54 -4.70 3.31 6.39
N TRP A 55 -4.09 3.62 5.25
CA TRP A 55 -4.40 4.81 4.46
C TRP A 55 -5.04 4.43 3.13
N LEU A 56 -6.22 4.98 2.89
CA LEU A 56 -7.06 4.71 1.73
C LEU A 56 -7.00 5.88 0.74
N VAL A 57 -6.50 5.64 -0.48
CA VAL A 57 -6.31 6.67 -1.52
C VAL A 57 -6.86 6.24 -2.86
N GLU A 58 -7.06 7.20 -3.77
CA GLU A 58 -7.23 6.96 -5.21
C GLU A 58 -6.17 7.77 -5.96
N HIS A 59 -5.65 7.27 -7.08
CA HIS A 59 -4.61 7.96 -7.85
C HIS A 59 -5.14 8.55 -9.15
N THR A 60 -4.42 9.55 -9.67
CA THR A 60 -4.46 9.84 -11.10
C THR A 60 -3.98 8.62 -11.91
N PRO A 61 -4.36 8.48 -13.20
CA PRO A 61 -3.95 7.34 -14.02
C PRO A 61 -2.42 7.19 -14.08
N LEU A 62 -1.91 6.02 -13.67
CA LEU A 62 -0.48 5.70 -13.64
C LEU A 62 -0.21 4.20 -13.69
N TYR A 63 1.04 3.85 -13.99
CA TYR A 63 1.59 2.52 -13.80
C TYR A 63 2.58 2.50 -12.64
N THR A 64 2.61 1.40 -11.88
CA THR A 64 3.72 1.10 -10.97
C THR A 64 4.44 -0.17 -11.39
N ALA A 65 5.77 -0.12 -11.42
CA ALA A 65 6.65 -1.25 -11.65
C ALA A 65 7.02 -1.90 -10.31
N GLY A 66 6.69 -3.17 -10.14
CA GLY A 66 7.24 -3.98 -9.04
C GLY A 66 8.63 -4.52 -9.37
N THR A 67 9.26 -5.18 -8.40
CA THR A 67 10.64 -5.70 -8.51
C THR A 67 10.83 -6.79 -9.56
N SER A 68 9.75 -7.41 -10.05
CA SER A 68 9.79 -8.42 -11.12
C SER A 68 9.43 -7.86 -12.49
N ALA A 69 9.14 -6.56 -12.62
CA ALA A 69 8.72 -5.95 -13.88
C ALA A 69 9.84 -5.98 -14.93
N ARG A 70 9.49 -6.33 -16.17
CA ARG A 70 10.40 -6.24 -17.33
C ARG A 70 9.85 -5.23 -18.32
N ALA A 71 10.68 -4.28 -18.75
CA ALA A 71 10.24 -3.19 -19.64
C ALA A 71 9.49 -3.66 -20.90
N ALA A 72 9.83 -4.84 -21.44
CA ALA A 72 9.17 -5.42 -22.61
C ALA A 72 7.71 -5.85 -22.38
N ASP A 73 7.29 -6.06 -21.13
CA ASP A 73 5.94 -6.49 -20.76
C ASP A 73 4.95 -5.31 -20.74
N LEU A 74 5.44 -4.06 -20.77
CA LEU A 74 4.61 -2.86 -20.81
C LEU A 74 4.30 -2.47 -22.26
N LEU A 75 3.06 -2.72 -22.69
CA LEU A 75 2.63 -2.55 -24.08
C LEU A 75 2.58 -1.08 -24.56
N GLU A 76 2.16 -0.16 -23.68
CA GLU A 76 2.00 1.26 -23.99
C GLU A 76 2.72 2.12 -22.93
N PRO A 77 4.07 2.14 -22.91
CA PRO A 77 4.84 2.79 -21.84
C PRO A 77 4.63 4.31 -21.75
N ASP A 78 4.25 4.95 -22.86
CA ASP A 78 4.04 6.40 -22.92
C ASP A 78 2.60 6.82 -22.60
N ARG A 79 1.70 5.87 -22.32
CA ARG A 79 0.28 6.16 -22.06
C ARG A 79 0.06 6.84 -20.72
N PHE A 80 0.80 6.43 -19.69
CA PHE A 80 0.71 6.97 -18.33
C PHE A 80 2.09 7.02 -17.68
N PRO A 81 2.33 7.92 -16.71
CA PRO A 81 3.57 7.92 -15.95
C PRO A 81 3.79 6.58 -15.25
N VAL A 82 5.05 6.12 -15.27
CA VAL A 82 5.48 4.85 -14.67
C VAL A 82 6.37 5.17 -13.47
N PHE A 83 6.10 4.55 -12.33
CA PHE A 83 6.89 4.70 -11.11
C PHE A 83 7.42 3.36 -10.62
N ASP A 84 8.69 3.34 -10.21
CA ASP A 84 9.26 2.18 -9.50
C ASP A 84 8.73 2.16 -8.06
N ALA A 85 8.04 1.08 -7.70
CA ALA A 85 7.30 1.02 -6.44
C ALA A 85 7.97 0.18 -5.35
N GLY A 86 9.06 -0.53 -5.65
CA GLY A 86 9.76 -1.39 -4.70
C GLY A 86 8.94 -2.58 -4.16
N ARG A 87 7.67 -2.73 -4.56
CA ARG A 87 6.80 -3.86 -4.20
C ARG A 87 7.13 -5.10 -5.02
N GLY A 88 6.75 -6.27 -4.51
CA GLY A 88 6.75 -7.49 -5.32
C GLY A 88 5.78 -7.42 -6.51
N GLY A 89 5.99 -8.30 -7.50
CA GLY A 89 5.16 -8.42 -8.70
C GLY A 89 5.66 -7.61 -9.89
N GLU A 90 4.88 -7.60 -10.96
CA GLU A 90 5.19 -6.91 -12.22
C GLU A 90 4.49 -5.53 -12.26
N TYR A 91 4.16 -5.03 -13.45
CA TYR A 91 3.41 -3.80 -13.62
C TYR A 91 1.97 -3.92 -13.10
N THR A 92 1.43 -2.82 -12.58
CA THR A 92 -0.02 -2.68 -12.37
C THR A 92 -0.46 -1.26 -12.67
N TYR A 93 -1.74 -1.10 -13.00
CA TYR A 93 -2.38 0.19 -13.22
C TYR A 93 -3.12 0.66 -11.97
N HIS A 94 -3.03 1.97 -11.72
CA HIS A 94 -3.86 2.69 -10.75
C HIS A 94 -4.51 3.90 -11.40
N GLY A 95 -5.73 4.24 -10.97
CA GLY A 95 -6.44 5.40 -11.48
C GLY A 95 -7.78 5.65 -10.82
N PRO A 96 -8.54 6.65 -11.28
CA PRO A 96 -9.81 7.05 -10.67
C PRO A 96 -10.81 5.89 -10.61
N GLY A 97 -11.51 5.75 -9.47
CA GLY A 97 -12.45 4.66 -9.22
C GLY A 97 -11.82 3.38 -8.67
N GLN A 98 -10.49 3.30 -8.60
CA GLN A 98 -9.78 2.21 -7.93
C GLN A 98 -9.30 2.67 -6.55
N ARG A 99 -9.89 2.14 -5.49
CA ARG A 99 -9.44 2.37 -4.12
C ARG A 99 -8.17 1.56 -3.83
N VAL A 100 -7.08 2.25 -3.50
CA VAL A 100 -5.81 1.65 -3.05
C VAL A 100 -5.72 1.76 -1.53
N ALA A 101 -5.25 0.69 -0.89
CA ALA A 101 -5.02 0.64 0.54
C ALA A 101 -3.53 0.45 0.82
N TYR A 102 -2.93 1.42 1.50
CA TYR A 102 -1.57 1.34 2.02
C TYR A 102 -1.62 0.98 3.50
N VAL A 103 -1.07 -0.18 3.84
CA VAL A 103 -1.01 -0.68 5.21
C VAL A 103 0.42 -0.49 5.70
N MET A 104 0.60 0.40 6.68
CA MET A 104 1.90 0.72 7.30
C MET A 104 1.87 0.19 8.73
N LEU A 105 2.76 -0.77 9.00
CA LEU A 105 2.84 -1.55 10.24
C LEU A 105 4.19 -1.33 10.92
#